data_AF-A0A949GTK9-F1
#
_entry.id   AF-A0A949GTK9-F1
#
_cell.length_a   1.000
_cell.length_b   1.000
_cell.length_c   1.000
_cell.angle_alpha   90.00
_cell.angle_beta   90.00
_cell.angle_gamma   90.00
#
_symmetry.space_group_name_H-M   'P 1'
#
loop_
_entity.id
_entity.type
_entity.pdbx_description
1 polymer ?
#
loop_
_entity_poly.entity_id
_entity_poly.type
_entity_poly.pdbx_seq_one_letter_code
_entity_poly.pdbx_strand_id
1 'polypeptide(L)'
;MISVVLAVFALNQRAAEVAPKYTPQAFFPGFASDLNKATRIHIESKKNGAFNVDFEPEKGWVLPDRSNYPASFEEVRKTLVGLAALQTIEPKTSRANWLPYIDLDAPPKGNGILITVRDGQNHTLASLIVGKSES
;
A
#
# COMPACT_ATOMS: atom_id res chain seq x y z
N MET A 1 53.46 14.32 -9.34
CA MET A 1 51.98 14.47 -9.39
C MET A 1 51.30 13.15 -9.75
N ILE A 2 51.59 12.07 -9.01
CA ILE A 2 51.05 10.72 -9.31
C ILE A 2 50.04 10.29 -8.23
N SER A 3 50.20 10.74 -6.99
CA SER A 3 49.31 10.36 -5.88
C SER A 3 47.88 10.92 -5.96
N VAL A 4 47.65 12.02 -6.69
CA VAL A 4 46.30 12.61 -6.81
C VAL A 4 45.40 11.80 -7.74
N VAL A 5 45.96 11.23 -8.82
CA VAL A 5 45.18 10.45 -9.81
C VAL A 5 44.67 9.14 -9.20
N LEU A 6 45.48 8.49 -8.36
CA LEU A 6 45.10 7.27 -7.63
C LEU A 6 43.97 7.51 -6.62
N ALA A 7 43.99 8.64 -5.92
CA ALA A 7 42.94 8.97 -4.94
C ALA A 7 41.58 9.18 -5.60
N VAL A 8 41.53 9.83 -6.78
CA VAL A 8 40.29 10.05 -7.54
C VAL A 8 39.71 8.73 -8.05
N PHE A 9 40.55 7.80 -8.50
CA PHE A 9 40.08 6.50 -8.98
C PHE A 9 39.47 5.63 -7.86
N ALA A 10 40.05 5.68 -6.66
CA ALA A 10 39.55 4.96 -5.49
C ALA A 10 38.18 5.49 -4.99
N LEU A 11 37.88 6.78 -5.21
CA LEU A 11 36.58 7.36 -4.86
C LEU A 11 35.45 6.85 -5.76
N ASN A 12 35.71 6.66 -7.06
CA ASN A 12 34.71 6.17 -8.02
C ASN A 12 34.34 4.70 -7.77
N GLN A 13 35.28 3.85 -7.36
CA GLN A 13 34.97 2.45 -7.01
C GLN A 13 34.09 2.34 -5.77
N ARG A 14 34.31 3.18 -4.76
CA ARG A 14 33.47 3.23 -3.56
C ARG A 14 32.05 3.70 -3.88
N ALA A 15 31.90 4.67 -4.77
CA ALA A 15 30.58 5.16 -5.18
C ALA A 15 29.73 4.08 -5.89
N ALA A 16 30.36 3.17 -6.64
CA ALA A 16 29.68 2.04 -7.27
C ALA A 16 29.23 0.97 -6.26
N GLU A 17 29.94 0.80 -5.14
CA GLU A 17 29.56 -0.11 -4.05
C GLU A 17 28.44 0.44 -3.15
N VAL A 18 28.25 1.76 -3.11
CA VAL A 18 27.18 2.44 -2.34
C VAL A 18 25.85 2.50 -3.11
N ALA A 19 25.81 2.06 -4.37
CA ALA A 19 24.56 1.98 -5.13
C ALA A 19 23.56 1.03 -4.43
N PRO A 20 22.31 1.46 -4.19
CA PRO A 20 21.32 0.61 -3.52
C PRO A 20 21.09 -0.66 -4.35
N LYS A 21 21.28 -1.82 -3.70
CA LYS A 21 21.09 -3.16 -4.32
C LYS A 21 19.61 -3.47 -4.62
N TYR A 22 18.70 -2.56 -4.27
CA TYR A 22 17.27 -2.71 -4.49
C TYR A 22 16.75 -1.56 -5.36
N THR A 23 16.06 -1.92 -6.44
CA THR A 23 15.31 -0.96 -7.26
C THR A 23 13.88 -0.92 -6.76
N PRO A 24 13.33 0.24 -6.36
CA PRO A 24 11.92 0.33 -5.99
C PRO A 24 11.01 -0.12 -7.14
N GLN A 25 10.05 -0.99 -6.86
CA GLN A 25 8.98 -1.37 -7.80
C GLN A 25 7.63 -0.94 -7.27
N ALA A 26 6.63 -0.81 -8.15
CA ALA A 26 5.25 -0.60 -7.69
C ALA A 26 4.82 -1.79 -6.80
N PHE A 27 4.24 -1.49 -5.64
CA PHE A 27 3.76 -2.50 -4.70
C PHE A 27 2.59 -3.31 -5.28
N PHE A 28 1.73 -2.64 -6.06
CA PHE A 28 0.66 -3.26 -6.84
C PHE A 28 0.85 -2.96 -8.34
N PRO A 29 1.62 -3.79 -9.06
CA PRO A 29 1.80 -3.61 -10.50
C PRO A 29 0.46 -3.63 -11.24
N GLY A 30 0.21 -2.63 -12.09
CA GLY A 30 -1.02 -2.52 -12.88
C GLY A 30 -2.21 -1.86 -12.18
N PHE A 31 -2.19 -1.74 -10.84
CA PHE A 31 -3.31 -1.15 -10.09
C PHE A 31 -3.59 0.31 -10.47
N ALA A 32 -2.53 1.10 -10.78
CA ALA A 32 -2.68 2.46 -11.26
C ALA A 32 -3.49 2.56 -12.57
N SER A 33 -3.37 1.56 -13.45
CA SER A 33 -4.13 1.49 -14.71
C SER A 33 -5.57 1.02 -14.50
N ASP A 34 -5.82 0.27 -13.44
CA ASP A 34 -7.13 -0.30 -13.09
C ASP A 34 -7.92 0.54 -12.07
N LEU A 35 -7.41 1.74 -11.72
CA LEU A 35 -8.00 2.60 -10.69
C LEU A 35 -9.47 2.96 -10.98
N ASN A 36 -9.81 3.13 -12.26
CA ASN A 36 -11.16 3.41 -12.73
C ASN A 36 -12.10 2.20 -12.69
N LYS A 37 -11.56 0.99 -12.53
CA LYS A 37 -12.35 -0.25 -12.36
C LYS A 37 -12.75 -0.48 -10.91
N ALA A 38 -12.14 0.25 -9.96
CA ALA A 38 -12.44 0.11 -8.55
C ALA A 38 -13.90 0.53 -8.26
N THR A 39 -14.69 -0.40 -7.73
CA THR A 39 -16.09 -0.14 -7.35
C THR A 39 -16.37 -0.43 -5.89
N ARG A 40 -15.44 -1.08 -5.18
CA ARG A 40 -15.59 -1.40 -3.76
C ARG A 40 -14.28 -1.27 -3.02
N ILE A 41 -14.33 -0.65 -1.86
CA ILE A 41 -13.24 -0.60 -0.88
C ILE A 41 -13.76 -1.23 0.40
N HIS A 42 -13.15 -2.34 0.79
CA HIS A 42 -13.41 -3.00 2.05
C HIS A 42 -12.33 -2.61 3.05
N ILE A 43 -12.75 -2.13 4.21
CA ILE A 43 -11.84 -1.76 5.30
C ILE A 43 -12.24 -2.56 6.52
N GLU A 44 -11.27 -3.27 7.08
CA GLU A 44 -11.44 -4.01 8.33
C GLU A 44 -10.38 -3.56 9.33
N SER A 45 -10.81 -3.29 10.56
CA SER A 45 -9.93 -3.00 11.67
C SER A 45 -10.54 -3.53 12.96
N LYS A 46 -9.69 -3.93 13.91
CA LYS A 46 -10.18 -4.37 15.23
C LYS A 46 -10.91 -3.27 16.00
N LYS A 47 -10.51 -2.00 15.83
CA LYS A 47 -11.06 -0.85 16.57
C LYS A 47 -12.41 -0.37 16.01
N ASN A 48 -12.53 -0.28 14.69
CA ASN A 48 -13.71 0.31 14.03
C ASN A 48 -14.61 -0.73 13.35
N GLY A 49 -14.26 -2.02 13.45
CA GLY A 49 -14.97 -3.10 12.76
C GLY A 49 -14.66 -3.15 11.27
N ALA A 50 -15.52 -3.85 10.54
CA ALA A 50 -15.49 -3.97 9.09
C ALA A 50 -16.58 -3.09 8.47
N PHE A 51 -16.25 -2.40 7.38
CA PHE A 51 -17.23 -1.66 6.58
C PHE A 51 -16.81 -1.62 5.11
N ASN A 52 -17.80 -1.40 4.25
CA ASN A 52 -17.58 -1.21 2.82
C ASN A 52 -17.80 0.25 2.41
N VAL A 53 -17.13 0.63 1.33
CA VAL A 53 -17.40 1.85 0.55
C VAL A 53 -17.60 1.39 -0.89
N ASP A 54 -18.83 1.53 -1.39
CA ASP A 54 -19.23 1.04 -2.71
C ASP A 54 -19.51 2.22 -3.64
N PHE A 55 -19.20 2.05 -4.93
CA PHE A 55 -19.55 3.02 -5.97
C PHE A 55 -20.94 2.73 -6.53
N GLU A 56 -21.86 3.67 -6.36
CA GLU A 56 -23.18 3.68 -6.99
C GLU A 56 -23.19 4.68 -8.16
N PRO A 57 -23.52 4.28 -9.39
CA PRO A 57 -23.50 5.17 -10.55
C PRO A 57 -24.31 6.47 -10.40
N GLU A 58 -25.43 6.43 -9.67
CA GLU A 58 -26.32 7.60 -9.49
C GLU A 58 -25.94 8.48 -8.30
N LYS A 59 -25.22 7.94 -7.30
CA LYS A 59 -24.92 8.63 -6.03
C LYS A 59 -23.44 8.88 -5.79
N GLY A 60 -22.57 8.26 -6.58
CA GLY A 60 -21.14 8.20 -6.31
C GLY A 60 -20.81 7.18 -5.22
N TRP A 61 -19.75 7.45 -4.46
CA TRP A 61 -19.31 6.55 -3.41
C TRP A 61 -20.20 6.65 -2.17
N VAL A 62 -20.59 5.50 -1.61
CA VAL A 62 -21.50 5.40 -0.48
C VAL A 62 -21.04 4.34 0.52
N LEU A 63 -21.50 4.45 1.77
CA LEU A 63 -21.36 3.42 2.79
C LEU A 63 -22.65 2.58 2.82
N PRO A 64 -22.69 1.38 2.22
CA PRO A 64 -23.89 0.55 2.20
C PRO A 64 -24.39 0.20 3.60
N ASP A 65 -23.46 -0.03 4.54
CA ASP A 65 -23.76 -0.37 5.93
C ASP A 65 -24.39 0.79 6.73
N ARG A 66 -24.42 2.00 6.15
CA ARG A 66 -25.02 3.21 6.74
C ARG A 66 -26.11 3.80 5.85
N SER A 67 -27.00 2.95 5.33
CA SER A 67 -28.12 3.37 4.47
C SER A 67 -27.67 4.17 3.24
N ASN A 68 -26.57 3.72 2.61
CA ASN A 68 -25.94 4.38 1.46
C ASN A 68 -25.55 5.84 1.75
N TYR A 69 -25.07 6.12 2.97
CA TYR A 69 -24.57 7.44 3.34
C TYR A 69 -23.44 7.86 2.38
N PRO A 70 -23.45 9.08 1.83
CA PRO A 70 -22.43 9.54 0.90
C PRO A 70 -21.03 9.50 1.52
N ALA A 71 -20.10 8.80 0.86
CA ALA A 71 -18.69 8.82 1.21
C ALA A 71 -18.02 10.06 0.59
N SER A 72 -16.99 10.57 1.25
CA SER A 72 -16.17 11.64 0.68
C SER A 72 -15.40 11.14 -0.54
N PHE A 73 -15.71 11.67 -1.73
CA PHE A 73 -14.99 11.35 -2.96
C PHE A 73 -13.49 11.66 -2.83
N GLU A 74 -13.12 12.74 -2.15
CA GLU A 74 -11.73 13.11 -1.91
C GLU A 74 -10.99 12.07 -1.05
N GLU A 75 -11.64 11.53 -0.02
CA GLU A 75 -11.04 10.47 0.81
C GLU A 75 -10.87 9.16 0.05
N VAL A 76 -11.88 8.78 -0.75
CA VAL A 76 -11.81 7.59 -1.61
C VAL A 76 -10.69 7.75 -2.64
N ARG A 77 -10.63 8.89 -3.33
CA ARG A 77 -9.60 9.19 -4.32
C ARG A 77 -8.21 9.17 -3.69
N LYS A 78 -8.02 9.80 -2.54
CA LYS A 78 -6.73 9.79 -1.82
C LYS A 78 -6.29 8.37 -1.45
N THR A 79 -7.23 7.55 -0.98
CA THR A 79 -6.96 6.14 -0.66
C THR A 79 -6.51 5.36 -1.89
N LEU A 80 -7.25 5.45 -3.00
CA LEU A 80 -6.95 4.74 -4.24
C LEU A 80 -5.62 5.20 -4.85
N VAL A 81 -5.41 6.50 -4.98
CA VAL A 81 -4.15 7.07 -5.51
C VAL A 81 -2.98 6.73 -4.59
N GLY A 82 -3.17 6.79 -3.28
CA GLY A 82 -2.15 6.41 -2.29
C GLY A 82 -1.72 4.95 -2.46
N LEU A 83 -2.67 4.03 -2.61
CA LEU A 83 -2.40 2.62 -2.88
C LEU A 83 -1.67 2.42 -4.22
N ALA A 84 -2.04 3.16 -5.26
CA ALA A 84 -1.38 3.09 -6.57
C ALA A 84 0.04 3.65 -6.57
N ALA A 85 0.33 4.62 -5.71
CA ALA A 85 1.64 5.23 -5.55
C ALA A 85 2.58 4.42 -4.64
N LEU A 86 2.10 3.35 -3.99
CA LEU A 86 2.95 2.52 -3.13
C LEU A 86 4.08 1.90 -3.94
N GLN A 87 5.30 2.08 -3.42
CA GLN A 87 6.51 1.47 -3.96
C GLN A 87 7.13 0.56 -2.89
N THR A 88 7.66 -0.57 -3.33
CA THR A 88 8.53 -1.40 -2.52
C THR A 88 9.86 -0.68 -2.34
N ILE A 89 10.43 -0.74 -1.13
CA ILE A 89 11.73 -0.10 -0.84
C ILE A 89 12.81 -1.14 -0.57
N GLU A 90 12.51 -2.14 0.25
CA GLU A 90 13.31 -3.35 0.47
C GLU A 90 12.48 -4.32 1.32
N PRO A 91 12.44 -5.62 1.02
CA PRO A 91 11.77 -6.60 1.88
C PRO A 91 12.48 -6.67 3.23
N LYS A 92 11.85 -6.14 4.29
CA LYS A 92 12.41 -6.11 5.65
C LYS A 92 12.42 -7.47 6.36
N THR A 93 11.70 -8.47 5.85
CA THR A 93 11.66 -9.81 6.46
C THR A 93 11.32 -10.89 5.43
N SER A 94 11.98 -12.05 5.56
CA SER A 94 11.63 -13.30 4.85
C SER A 94 10.80 -14.26 5.72
N ARG A 95 10.46 -13.86 6.95
CA ARG A 95 9.81 -14.70 7.97
C ARG A 95 8.38 -14.25 8.23
N ALA A 96 7.43 -14.76 7.45
CA ALA A 96 6.01 -14.44 7.57
C ALA A 96 5.42 -14.80 8.95
N ASN A 97 5.97 -15.82 9.62
CA ASN A 97 5.56 -16.23 10.97
C ASN A 97 5.93 -15.23 12.07
N TRP A 98 6.68 -14.17 11.76
CA TRP A 98 7.07 -13.14 12.74
C TRP A 98 6.20 -11.87 12.67
N LEU A 99 5.33 -11.75 11.65
CA LEU A 99 4.39 -10.64 11.50
C LEU A 99 3.48 -10.41 12.74
N PRO A 100 3.05 -11.46 13.48
CA PRO A 100 2.32 -11.27 14.75
C PRO A 100 3.06 -10.47 15.81
N TYR A 101 4.39 -10.62 15.89
CA TYR A 101 5.21 -9.98 16.93
C TYR A 101 5.47 -8.49 16.67
N ILE A 102 5.10 -8.00 15.48
CA ILE A 102 5.24 -6.60 15.07
C ILE A 102 3.88 -5.98 14.72
N ASP A 103 2.79 -6.52 15.29
CA ASP A 103 1.42 -6.02 15.14
C ASP A 103 0.93 -5.95 13.67
N LEU A 104 1.48 -6.78 12.77
CA LEU A 104 1.12 -6.85 11.35
C LEU A 104 0.12 -7.97 11.03
N ASP A 105 -0.48 -8.58 12.06
CA ASP A 105 -1.55 -9.55 11.87
C ASP A 105 -2.81 -8.90 11.29
N ALA A 106 -3.48 -9.64 10.42
CA ALA A 106 -4.77 -9.24 9.87
C ALA A 106 -5.83 -9.18 10.99
N PRO A 107 -6.76 -8.21 10.93
CA PRO A 107 -7.97 -8.26 11.72
C PRO A 107 -8.80 -9.52 11.36
N PRO A 108 -9.66 -10.02 12.26
CA PRO A 108 -10.04 -9.42 13.55
C PRO A 108 -9.07 -9.74 14.71
N LYS A 109 -8.11 -10.65 14.50
CA LYS A 109 -7.19 -11.11 15.55
C LYS A 109 -6.05 -10.12 15.80
N GLY A 110 -5.53 -9.52 14.74
CA GLY A 110 -4.46 -8.54 14.77
C GLY A 110 -4.93 -7.09 14.91
N ASN A 111 -3.97 -6.19 15.13
CA ASN A 111 -4.21 -4.75 15.25
C ASN A 111 -4.04 -4.01 13.92
N GLY A 112 -3.68 -4.71 12.84
CA GLY A 112 -3.57 -4.14 11.51
C GLY A 112 -4.90 -3.69 10.94
N ILE A 113 -4.84 -2.79 9.97
CA ILE A 113 -5.98 -2.36 9.16
C ILE A 113 -5.87 -3.06 7.81
N LEU A 114 -6.81 -3.94 7.50
CA LEU A 114 -6.91 -4.57 6.20
C LEU A 114 -7.70 -3.64 5.26
N ILE A 115 -7.10 -3.31 4.13
CA ILE A 115 -7.74 -2.56 3.06
C ILE A 115 -7.74 -3.44 1.82
N THR A 116 -8.90 -3.68 1.23
CA THR A 116 -9.06 -4.45 0.00
C THR A 116 -9.89 -3.67 -1.01
N VAL A 117 -9.34 -3.44 -2.19
CA VAL A 117 -10.02 -2.78 -3.32
C VAL A 117 -10.44 -3.83 -4.33
N ARG A 118 -11.69 -3.77 -4.78
CA ARG A 118 -12.27 -4.70 -5.77
C ARG A 118 -12.91 -3.98 -6.94
N ASP A 119 -12.99 -4.69 -8.06
CA ASP A 119 -13.73 -4.27 -9.24
C ASP A 119 -15.23 -4.65 -9.19
N GLY A 120 -15.97 -4.24 -10.22
CA GLY A 120 -17.39 -4.56 -10.36
C GLY A 120 -17.69 -6.04 -10.56
N GLN A 121 -16.68 -6.86 -10.87
CA GLN A 121 -16.77 -8.33 -10.94
C GLN A 121 -16.33 -9.00 -9.63
N ASN A 122 -16.04 -8.21 -8.58
CA ASN A 122 -15.54 -8.65 -7.28
C ASN A 122 -14.12 -9.25 -7.32
N HIS A 123 -13.33 -8.98 -8.37
CA HIS A 123 -11.91 -9.31 -8.36
C HIS A 123 -11.12 -8.33 -7.50
N THR A 124 -10.16 -8.85 -6.75
CA THR A 124 -9.25 -8.03 -5.92
C THR A 124 -8.23 -7.33 -6.81
N LEU A 125 -8.30 -5.99 -6.83
CA LEU A 125 -7.35 -5.14 -7.55
C LEU A 125 -6.12 -4.79 -6.68
N ALA A 126 -6.34 -4.61 -5.37
CA ALA A 126 -5.28 -4.37 -4.39
C ALA A 126 -5.72 -4.86 -3.01
N SER A 127 -4.80 -5.41 -2.21
CA SER A 127 -5.06 -5.80 -0.82
C SER A 127 -3.80 -5.64 0.02
N LEU A 128 -3.92 -4.92 1.14
CA LEU A 128 -2.82 -4.60 2.04
C LEU A 128 -3.29 -4.64 3.48
N ILE A 129 -2.42 -5.10 4.38
CA ILE A 129 -2.56 -4.92 5.82
C ILE A 129 -1.58 -3.81 6.23
N VAL A 130 -2.11 -2.74 6.82
CA VAL A 130 -1.33 -1.64 7.36
C VAL A 130 -1.20 -1.83 8.87
N GLY A 131 0.03 -2.04 9.34
CA GLY A 131 0.36 -2.12 10.77
C GLY A 131 0.42 -0.75 11.45
N LYS A 132 0.88 -0.71 12.70
CA LYS A 132 1.03 0.53 13.48
C LYS A 132 1.95 1.53 12.73
N SER A 133 1.48 2.75 12.48
CA SER A 133 2.37 3.82 12.04
C SER A 133 3.25 4.24 13.22
N GLU A 134 4.57 4.12 13.11
CA GLU A 134 5.44 4.89 13.99
C GLU A 134 5.29 6.36 13.62
N SER A 135 4.78 7.14 14.57
CA SER A 135 4.67 8.60 14.53
C SER A 135 5.61 9.18 15.55
#